data_AF-A0A164D2P5-F1
#
_entry.id   AF-A0A164D2P5-F1
#
_cell.length_a   1.000
_cell.length_b   1.000
_cell.length_c   1.000
_cell.angle_alpha   90.00
_cell.angle_beta   90.00
_cell.angle_gamma   90.00
#
_symmetry.space_group_name_H-M   'P 1'
#
loop_
_entity.id
_entity.type
_entity.pdbx_description
1 polymer ?
#
loop_
_entity_poly.entity_id
_entity_poly.type
_entity_poly.pdbx_seq_one_letter_code
_entity_poly.pdbx_strand_id
1 'polypeptide(L)' 'MAKRINTEQFLELAKDKFCDKFKYDLENYKNMQSKIDVFCSIKDLFGEARGWFTTRAEVHLRPRKVY' A
#
# COMPACT_ATOMS: atom_id res chain seq x y z
N MET A 1 9.23 6.57 20.41
CA MET A 1 8.01 7.39 20.25
C MET A 1 7.13 6.75 19.18
N ALA A 2 5.88 6.40 19.47
CA ALA A 2 4.98 5.77 18.50
C ALA A 2 4.51 6.82 17.49
N LYS A 3 5.14 6.85 16.30
CA LYS A 3 4.76 7.77 15.23
C LYS A 3 3.41 7.29 14.66
N ARG A 4 2.34 8.05 14.94
CA ARG A 4 1.04 7.84 14.28
C ARG A 4 1.23 8.18 12.80
N ILE A 5 1.20 7.15 11.95
CA ILE A 5 1.27 7.33 10.50
C ILE A 5 -0.13 7.66 10.02
N ASN A 6 -0.33 8.94 9.69
CA ASN A 6 -1.54 9.42 9.03
C ASN A 6 -1.57 8.97 7.57
N THR A 7 -2.74 9.10 6.95
CA THR A 7 -3.03 8.72 5.56
C THR A 7 -2.04 9.34 4.57
N GLU A 8 -1.67 10.62 4.78
CA GLU A 8 -0.68 11.33 3.95
C GLU A 8 0.72 10.72 4.06
N GLN A 9 1.22 10.47 5.27
CA GLN A 9 2.53 9.82 5.47
C GLN A 9 2.56 8.41 4.87
N PHE A 10 1.44 7.68 4.93
CA PHE A 10 1.33 6.38 4.28
C PHE A 10 1.49 6.51 2.77
N LEU A 11 0.80 7.48 2.16
CA LEU A 11 0.89 7.75 0.72
C LEU A 11 2.30 8.19 0.32
N GLU A 12 2.97 9.04 1.10
CA GLU A 12 4.36 9.45 0.84
C GLU A 12 5.32 8.25 0.85
N LEU A 13 5.26 7.40 1.87
CA LEU A 13 6.09 6.19 1.96
C LEU A 13 5.79 5.20 0.84
N ALA A 14 4.51 5.06 0.48
CA ALA A 14 4.08 4.21 -0.60
C ALA A 14 4.56 4.72 -1.96
N LYS A 15 4.53 6.05 -2.18
CA LYS A 15 5.07 6.69 -3.38
C LYS A 15 6.58 6.55 -3.45
N ASP A 16 7.30 6.74 -2.35
CA ASP A 16 8.75 6.56 -2.27
C ASP A 16 9.16 5.13 -2.64
N LYS A 17 8.47 4.12 -2.10
CA LYS A 17 8.79 2.70 -2.35
C LYS A 17 8.35 2.18 -3.72
N PHE A 18 7.14 2.54 -4.13
CA PHE A 18 6.48 1.93 -5.27
C PHE A 18 6.35 2.87 -6.47
N CYS A 19 6.85 4.12 -6.35
CA CYS A 19 6.90 5.12 -7.42
C CYS A 19 5.54 5.27 -8.12
N ASP A 20 4.47 5.49 -7.33
CA ASP A 20 3.08 5.74 -7.81
C ASP A 20 2.43 4.60 -8.63
N LYS A 21 2.99 3.39 -8.64
CA LYS A 21 2.44 2.26 -9.43
C LYS A 21 1.12 1.67 -8.91
N PHE A 22 0.68 2.08 -7.73
CA PHE A 22 -0.50 1.55 -7.04
C PHE A 22 -1.41 2.69 -6.60
N LYS A 23 -2.72 2.48 -6.73
CA LYS A 23 -3.74 3.34 -6.13
C LYS A 23 -4.15 2.74 -4.78
N TYR A 24 -4.46 3.60 -3.83
CA TYR A 24 -4.85 3.21 -2.48
C TYR A 24 -6.25 3.72 -2.19
N ASP A 25 -7.10 2.86 -1.68
CA ASP A 25 -8.37 3.23 -1.07
C ASP A 25 -8.26 3.12 0.46
N LEU A 26 -8.40 4.27 1.10
CA LEU A 26 -8.16 4.47 2.52
C LEU A 26 -9.45 4.93 3.22
N GLU A 27 -10.63 4.70 2.63
CA GLU A 27 -11.93 5.12 3.19
C GLU A 27 -12.12 4.70 4.66
N ASN A 28 -11.58 3.54 5.04
CA ASN A 28 -11.64 3.01 6.41
C ASN A 28 -10.27 2.97 7.13
N TYR A 29 -9.28 3.73 6.66
CA TYR A 29 -7.95 3.75 7.27
C TYR A 29 -7.97 4.43 8.65
N LYS A 30 -7.82 3.64 9.72
CA LYS A 30 -7.75 4.15 11.10
C LYS A 30 -6.34 4.06 11.67
N ASN A 31 -5.58 3.01 11.34
CA ASN A 31 -4.22 2.75 11.83
C ASN A 31 -3.46 1.86 10.85
N MET A 32 -2.16 1.63 11.08
CA MET A 32 -1.36 0.70 10.26
C MET A 32 -1.83 -0.76 10.28
N GLN A 33 -2.62 -1.17 11.28
CA GLN A 33 -3.25 -2.50 11.32
C GLN A 33 -4.58 -2.56 10.55
N SER A 34 -5.13 -1.41 10.14
CA SER A 34 -6.33 -1.37 9.31
C SER A 34 -6.07 -2.08 7.98
N LYS A 35 -7.07 -2.82 7.53
CA LYS A 35 -7.12 -3.33 6.17
C LYS A 35 -7.39 -2.15 5.24
N ILE A 36 -6.65 -2.10 4.15
CA ILE A 36 -6.75 -1.11 3.09
C ILE A 36 -6.86 -1.84 1.77
N ASP A 37 -7.61 -1.25 0.85
CA ASP A 37 -7.73 -1.79 -0.49
C ASP A 37 -6.73 -1.10 -1.40
N VAL A 38 -5.94 -1.89 -2.11
CA VAL A 38 -4.86 -1.42 -2.96
C VAL A 38 -5.16 -1.90 -4.37
N PHE A 39 -5.17 -0.98 -5.32
CA PHE A 39 -5.33 -1.28 -6.72
C PHE A 39 -3.97 -1.30 -7.41
N CYS A 40 -3.59 -2.47 -7.88
CA CYS A 40 -2.37 -2.65 -8.65
C CYS A 40 -2.65 -2.39 -10.13
N SER A 41 -2.15 -1.25 -10.62
CA SER A 41 -2.23 -0.88 -12.04
C SER A 41 -1.12 -1.54 -12.88
N ILE A 42 -0.29 -2.39 -12.26
CA ILE A 42 0.79 -3.10 -12.95
C ILE A 42 0.17 -4.14 -13.86
N LYS A 43 0.58 -4.07 -15.13
CA LYS A 43 0.21 -5.02 -16.16
C LYS A 43 1.13 -6.22 -16.04
N ASP A 44 0.57 -7.42 -15.92
CA ASP A 44 1.34 -8.66 -16.02
C ASP A 44 1.77 -8.90 -17.48
N LEU A 45 2.54 -9.97 -17.76
CA LEU A 45 3.06 -10.28 -19.11
C LEU A 45 1.97 -10.44 -20.19
N PHE A 46 0.72 -10.67 -19.77
CA PHE A 46 -0.46 -10.78 -20.62
C PHE A 46 -1.23 -9.46 -20.78
N GLY A 47 -0.75 -8.35 -20.22
CA GLY A 47 -1.40 -7.04 -20.33
C GLY A 47 -2.57 -6.82 -19.37
N GLU A 48 -2.89 -7.79 -18.52
CA GLU A 48 -3.94 -7.71 -17.52
C GLU A 48 -3.46 -6.97 -16.27
N ALA A 49 -4.29 -6.06 -15.76
CA ALA A 49 -4.04 -5.42 -14.47
C ALA A 49 -4.52 -6.34 -13.35
N ARG A 50 -3.71 -6.50 -12.29
CA ARG A 50 -4.06 -7.37 -11.14
C ARG A 50 -5.34 -6.97 -10.41
N GLY A 51 -5.76 -5.71 -10.54
CA GLY A 51 -7.00 -5.23 -9.93
C GLY A 51 -6.85 -4.85 -8.46
N TRP A 52 -7.97 -4.93 -7.74
CA TRP A 52 -8.08 -4.59 -6.32
C TRP A 52 -7.72 -5.78 -5.42
N PHE A 53 -6.90 -5.51 -4.41
CA PHE A 53 -6.57 -6.48 -3.38
C PHE A 53 -6.57 -5.83 -1.99
N THR A 54 -7.02 -6.57 -0.98
CA THR A 54 -7.05 -6.09 0.40
C THR A 54 -5.78 -6.53 1.14
N THR A 55 -5.06 -5.59 1.73
CA THR A 55 -3.89 -5.88 2.56
C THR A 55 -3.85 -5.00 3.80
N ARG A 56 -2.98 -5.30 4.76
CA ARG A 56 -2.72 -4.39 5.89
C ARG A 56 -1.73 -3.33 5.47
N ALA A 57 -1.99 -2.07 5.84
CA ALA A 57 -1.10 -0.95 5.57
C ALA A 57 0.34 -1.20 6.06
N GLU A 58 0.51 -1.80 7.26
CA GLU A 58 1.82 -2.15 7.78
C GLU A 58 2.59 -3.14 6.89
N VAL A 59 1.89 -4.12 6.30
CA VAL A 59 2.52 -5.22 5.56
C VAL A 59 2.96 -4.71 4.20
N HIS A 60 2.13 -3.87 3.57
CA HIS A 60 2.44 -3.25 2.30
C HIS A 60 3.67 -2.35 2.36
N LEU A 61 3.83 -1.58 3.46
CA LEU A 61 4.98 -0.72 3.66
C LEU A 61 6.22 -1.44 4.22
N ARG A 62 6.11 -2.64 4.76
CA ARG A 62 7.26 -3.33 5.36
C ARG A 62 8.22 -3.82 4.27
N PRO A 63 9.54 -3.50 4.34
CA PRO A 63 10.51 -4.16 3.49
C PRO A 63 10.48 -5.66 3.80
N ARG A 64 10.47 -6.52 2.78
CA ARG A 64 10.71 -7.95 2.99
C ARG A 64 12.03 -8.08 3.76
N LYS A 65 11.97 -8.56 5.00
CA LYS A 65 13.18 -9.03 5.69
C LYS A 65 13.68 -10.21 4.87
N VAL A 66 14.70 -9.99 4.06
CA VAL A 66 15.56 -11.05 3.56
C VAL A 66 16.32 -11.53 4.79
N TYR A 67 15.99 -12.72 5.26
CA TYR A 67 16.78 -13.46 6.24
C TYR A 67 17.72 -14.41 5.51
#